data_AF-A0A836RVM1-F1
#
_entry.id   AF-A0A836RVM1-F1
#
_cell.length_a   1.000
_cell.length_b   1.000
_cell.length_c   1.000
_cell.angle_alpha   90.00
_cell.angle_beta   90.00
_cell.angle_gamma   90.00
#
_symmetry.space_group_name_H-M   'P 1'
#
loop_
_entity.id
_entity.type
_entity.pdbx_description
1 polymer ?
#
loop_
_entity_poly.entity_id
_entity_poly.type
_entity_poly.pdbx_seq_one_letter_code
_entity_poly.pdbx_strand_id
1 'polypeptide(L)'
;MVNGEVKIIHYEVVHGASGLGRLSSAIEEEFSEERINAIRAFFLRECNNCKVVYEKHVVVEGASENLVNQLRDMLAEKVVEHVKEFFAKIVGLARSYAAKYRTLPDSCWLLNMLRSLAENGLL
;
A
#
# COMPACT_ATOMS: atom_id res chain seq x y z
N MET A 1 -25.10 8.91 -17.13
CA MET A 1 -23.63 9.05 -17.11
C MET A 1 -23.20 8.93 -15.67
N VAL A 2 -22.48 7.87 -15.29
CA VAL A 2 -21.98 7.71 -13.92
C VAL A 2 -20.66 8.48 -13.86
N ASN A 3 -20.67 9.68 -13.28
CA ASN A 3 -19.45 10.37 -12.89
C ASN A 3 -18.83 9.58 -11.73
N GLY A 4 -18.06 8.54 -12.03
CA GLY A 4 -17.38 7.72 -11.05
C GLY A 4 -16.03 8.33 -10.68
N GLU A 5 -15.65 8.28 -9.40
CA GLU A 5 -14.27 8.52 -9.00
C GLU A 5 -13.55 7.17 -8.89
N VAL A 6 -12.43 7.01 -9.58
CA VAL A 6 -11.53 5.86 -9.43
C VAL A 6 -10.36 6.31 -8.57
N LYS A 7 -10.29 5.77 -7.35
CA LYS A 7 -9.17 6.00 -6.45
C LYS A 7 -8.15 4.86 -6.61
N ILE A 8 -6.97 5.21 -7.09
CA ILE A 8 -5.82 4.31 -7.23
C ILE A 8 -4.91 4.53 -6.03
N ILE A 9 -4.64 3.47 -5.28
CA ILE A 9 -3.70 3.48 -4.16
C ILE A 9 -2.51 2.63 -4.57
N HIS A 10 -1.36 3.25 -4.79
CA HIS A 10 -0.13 2.57 -5.15
C HIS A 10 0.76 2.42 -3.92
N TYR A 11 1.01 1.17 -3.53
CA TYR A 11 1.95 0.80 -2.48
C TYR A 11 3.28 0.40 -3.10
N GLU A 12 4.35 1.12 -2.74
CA GLU A 12 5.73 0.76 -3.03
C GLU A 12 6.38 0.19 -1.77
N VAL A 13 6.96 -1.01 -1.86
CA VAL A 13 7.54 -1.72 -0.71
C VAL A 13 9.07 -1.73 -0.82
N VAL A 14 9.73 -1.08 0.13
CA VAL A 14 11.19 -0.88 0.09
C VAL A 14 11.89 -1.48 1.31
N HIS A 15 13.11 -1.94 1.10
CA HIS A 15 13.93 -2.51 2.16
C HIS A 15 14.92 -1.48 2.75
N GLY A 16 14.79 -1.22 4.05
CA GLY A 16 15.48 -0.19 4.83
C GLY A 16 16.97 -0.42 5.08
N ALA A 17 17.57 -1.51 4.58
CA ALA A 17 19.02 -1.72 4.67
C ALA A 17 19.84 -0.78 3.76
N SER A 18 19.17 -0.11 2.80
CA SER A 18 19.79 0.91 1.96
C SER A 18 19.93 2.23 2.72
N GLY A 19 20.95 3.04 2.41
CA GLY A 19 21.06 4.39 2.96
C GLY A 19 19.89 5.28 2.53
N LEU A 20 19.49 6.24 3.38
CA LEU A 20 18.33 7.12 3.19
C LEU A 20 18.22 7.73 1.79
N GLY A 21 19.32 8.28 1.25
CA GLY A 21 19.32 8.89 -0.09
C GLY A 21 19.06 7.90 -1.23
N ARG A 22 19.55 6.66 -1.12
CA ARG A 22 19.26 5.62 -2.13
C ARG A 22 17.81 5.19 -2.08
N LEU A 23 17.25 5.04 -0.88
CA LEU A 23 15.84 4.74 -0.66
C LEU A 23 14.95 5.83 -1.27
N SER A 24 15.19 7.10 -0.95
CA SER A 24 14.38 8.20 -1.46
C SER A 24 14.43 8.26 -2.98
N SER A 25 15.62 8.11 -3.59
CA SER A 25 15.75 8.15 -5.05
C SER A 25 15.00 7.00 -5.73
N ALA A 26 15.10 5.78 -5.21
CA ALA A 26 14.37 4.63 -5.74
C ALA A 26 12.84 4.84 -5.63
N ILE A 27 12.37 5.37 -4.51
CA ILE A 27 10.94 5.68 -4.31
C ILE A 27 10.47 6.73 -5.32
N GLU A 28 11.24 7.80 -5.56
CA GLU A 28 10.85 8.83 -6.54
C GLU A 28 10.81 8.29 -7.97
N GLU A 29 11.69 7.35 -8.33
CA GLU A 29 11.68 6.71 -9.65
C GLU A 29 10.40 5.90 -9.88
N GLU A 30 9.99 5.12 -8.87
CA GLU A 30 8.75 4.34 -8.89
C GLU A 30 7.50 5.22 -8.94
N PHE A 31 7.56 6.40 -8.30
CA PHE A 31 6.50 7.41 -8.35
C PHE A 31 6.70 8.50 -9.39
N SER A 32 7.50 8.23 -10.43
CA SER A 32 7.67 9.16 -11.54
C SER A 32 6.34 9.48 -12.22
N GLU A 33 6.17 10.74 -12.62
CA GLU A 33 4.95 11.20 -13.30
C GLU A 33 4.69 10.43 -14.60
N GLU A 34 5.73 9.96 -15.29
CA GLU A 34 5.59 9.12 -16.47
C GLU A 34 4.84 7.82 -16.15
N ARG A 35 5.28 7.09 -15.12
CA ARG A 35 4.63 5.83 -14.68
C ARG A 35 3.21 6.08 -14.19
N ILE A 36 3.01 7.12 -13.38
CA ILE A 36 1.69 7.48 -12.85
C ILE A 36 0.72 7.82 -13.99
N ASN A 37 1.17 8.60 -14.97
CA ASN A 37 0.32 9.00 -16.10
C ASN A 37 0.02 7.82 -17.02
N ALA A 38 0.93 6.88 -17.19
CA ALA A 38 0.66 5.63 -17.91
C ALA A 38 -0.46 4.82 -17.22
N ILE A 39 -0.40 4.66 -15.89
CA ILE A 39 -1.44 3.98 -15.09
C ILE A 39 -2.77 4.73 -15.20
N ARG A 40 -2.77 6.06 -15.04
CA ARG A 40 -3.99 6.88 -15.18
C ARG A 40 -4.62 6.71 -16.57
N ALA A 41 -3.81 6.75 -17.62
CA ALA A 41 -4.28 6.60 -18.99
C ALA A 41 -4.86 5.21 -19.29
N PHE A 42 -4.42 4.17 -18.59
CA PHE A 42 -5.05 2.86 -18.66
C PHE A 42 -6.46 2.90 -18.07
N PHE A 43 -6.62 3.39 -16.83
CA PHE A 43 -7.94 3.44 -16.19
C PHE A 43 -8.93 4.40 -16.87
N LEU A 44 -8.44 5.54 -17.40
CA LEU A 44 -9.28 6.48 -18.15
C LEU A 44 -9.81 5.89 -19.46
N ARG A 45 -9.10 4.91 -20.06
CA ARG A 45 -9.59 4.17 -21.24
C ARG A 45 -10.65 3.15 -20.87
N GLU A 46 -10.49 2.47 -19.73
CA GLU A 46 -11.43 1.44 -19.26
C GLU A 46 -12.70 2.01 -18.62
N CYS A 47 -12.66 3.27 -18.14
CA CYS A 47 -13.76 3.92 -17.44
C CYS A 47 -14.11 5.26 -18.12
N ASN A 48 -15.18 5.27 -18.92
CA ASN A 48 -15.68 6.49 -19.56
C ASN A 48 -16.10 7.55 -18.52
N ASN A 49 -15.53 8.75 -18.60
CA ASN A 49 -15.83 9.90 -17.73
C ASN A 49 -15.60 9.66 -16.23
N CYS A 50 -14.55 8.92 -15.85
CA CYS A 50 -14.14 8.84 -14.45
C CYS A 50 -13.09 9.89 -14.07
N LYS A 51 -13.18 10.41 -12.84
CA LYS A 51 -12.11 11.18 -12.21
C LYS A 51 -11.14 10.20 -11.58
N VAL A 52 -9.86 10.23 -11.96
CA VAL A 52 -8.83 9.37 -11.35
C VAL A 52 -8.08 10.13 -10.26
N VAL A 53 -8.15 9.66 -9.03
CA VAL A 53 -7.36 10.13 -7.89
C VAL A 53 -6.26 9.13 -7.61
N TYR A 54 -5.02 9.59 -7.42
CA TYR A 54 -3.87 8.72 -7.22
C TYR A 54 -3.21 9.03 -5.88
N GLU A 55 -3.06 8.02 -5.03
CA GLU A 55 -2.38 8.12 -3.74
C GLU A 55 -1.10 7.28 -3.74
N LYS A 56 -0.02 7.87 -3.22
CA LYS A 56 1.32 7.29 -3.15
C LYS A 56 1.56 6.81 -1.71
N HIS A 57 1.78 5.51 -1.54
CA HIS A 57 2.05 4.88 -0.24
C HIS A 57 3.38 4.15 -0.30
N VAL A 58 4.20 4.29 0.74
CA VAL A 58 5.50 3.64 0.89
C VAL A 58 5.46 2.77 2.13
N VAL A 59 5.78 1.49 1.97
CA VAL A 59 5.92 0.55 3.07
C VAL A 59 7.40 0.22 3.23
N VAL A 60 7.95 0.51 4.40
CA VAL A 60 9.38 0.30 4.69
C VAL A 60 9.55 -0.96 5.54
N GLU A 61 10.28 -1.95 5.02
CA GLU A 61 10.64 -3.18 5.71
C GLU A 61 12.09 -3.13 6.22
N GLY A 62 12.38 -3.72 7.37
CA GLY A 62 13.77 -3.87 7.86
C GLY A 62 14.46 -2.56 8.23
N ALA A 63 13.70 -1.47 8.39
CA ALA A 63 14.19 -0.17 8.83
C ALA A 63 14.09 0.00 10.35
N SER A 64 14.89 0.91 10.89
CA SER A 64 14.62 1.46 12.23
C SER A 64 13.48 2.49 12.16
N GLU A 65 12.76 2.69 13.27
CA GLU A 65 11.75 3.75 13.40
C GLU A 65 12.30 5.14 13.03
N ASN A 66 13.56 5.41 13.35
CA ASN A 66 14.21 6.68 13.01
C ASN A 66 14.32 6.87 11.48
N LEU A 67 14.70 5.82 10.75
CA LEU A 67 14.78 5.88 9.29
C LEU A 67 13.39 6.09 8.66
N VAL A 68 12.36 5.44 9.20
CA VAL A 68 10.97 5.63 8.76
C VAL A 68 10.51 7.07 8.98
N ASN A 69 10.82 7.67 10.13
CA ASN A 69 10.50 9.07 10.40
C ASN A 69 11.24 10.04 9.47
N GLN A 70 12.52 9.78 9.18
CA GLN A 70 13.26 10.58 8.21
C GLN A 70 12.65 10.50 6.81
N LEU A 71 12.20 9.31 6.39
CA LEU A 71 11.50 9.14 5.13
C LEU A 71 10.14 9.85 5.12
N ARG A 72 9.38 9.81 6.23
CA ARG A 72 8.12 10.57 6.38
C ARG A 72 8.33 12.06 6.16
N ASP A 73 9.38 12.63 6.76
CA ASP A 73 9.69 14.06 6.63
C ASP A 73 10.14 14.42 5.20
N MET A 74 10.96 13.57 4.58
CA MET A 74 11.45 13.80 3.21
C MET A 74 10.37 13.62 2.15
N LEU A 75 9.44 12.68 2.36
CA LEU A 75 8.43 12.29 1.38
C LEU A 75 7.04 12.76 1.82
N ALA A 76 6.92 14.02 2.23
CA ALA A 76 5.72 14.56 2.89
C ALA A 76 4.40 14.40 2.09
N GLU A 77 4.46 14.27 0.76
CA GLU A 77 3.28 14.01 -0.08
C GLU A 77 2.88 12.52 -0.16
N LYS A 78 3.66 11.63 0.45
CA LYS A 78 3.48 10.17 0.42
C LYS A 78 3.11 9.69 1.82
N VAL A 79 2.23 8.69 1.90
CA VAL A 79 1.99 8.00 3.17
C VAL A 79 3.14 7.02 3.37
N VAL A 80 3.99 7.27 4.37
CA VAL A 80 5.12 6.38 4.70
C VAL A 80 4.84 5.64 5.99
N GLU A 81 4.82 4.32 5.92
CA GLU A 81 4.56 3.44 7.05
C GLU A 81 5.60 2.34 7.20
N HIS A 82 5.87 1.94 8.44
CA HIS A 82 6.67 0.75 8.68
C HIS A 82 5.84 -0.49 8.30
N VAL A 83 6.48 -1.52 7.73
CA VAL A 83 5.82 -2.80 7.40
C VAL A 83 4.99 -3.40 8.55
N LYS A 84 5.38 -3.19 9.82
CA LYS A 84 4.62 -3.65 10.98
C LYS A 84 3.26 -2.93 11.10
N GLU A 85 3.25 -1.61 10.90
CA GLU A 85 2.03 -0.80 10.91
C GLU A 85 1.11 -1.23 9.75
N PHE A 86 1.69 -1.46 8.57
CA PHE A 86 0.96 -1.91 7.38
C PHE A 86 0.29 -3.27 7.60
N PHE A 87 1.04 -4.25 8.10
CA PHE A 87 0.48 -5.56 8.41
C PHE A 87 -0.57 -5.49 9.52
N ALA A 88 -0.37 -4.66 10.56
CA ALA A 88 -1.38 -4.48 11.60
C ALA A 88 -2.71 -3.95 11.02
N LYS A 89 -2.67 -3.00 10.07
CA LYS A 89 -3.86 -2.53 9.35
C LYS A 89 -4.50 -3.66 8.55
N ILE A 90 -3.72 -4.41 7.75
CA ILE A 90 -4.25 -5.51 6.94
C ILE A 90 -4.88 -6.58 7.83
N VAL A 91 -4.22 -6.99 8.91
CA VAL A 91 -4.74 -7.98 9.86
C VAL A 91 -6.03 -7.47 10.51
N GLY A 92 -6.09 -6.19 10.89
CA GLY A 92 -7.32 -5.57 11.40
C GLY A 92 -8.48 -5.63 10.41
N LEU A 93 -8.22 -5.32 9.14
CA LEU A 93 -9.21 -5.43 8.06
C LEU A 93 -9.62 -6.89 7.81
N ALA A 94 -8.67 -7.81 7.78
CA ALA A 94 -8.90 -9.24 7.60
C ALA A 94 -9.80 -9.79 8.72
N ARG A 95 -9.50 -9.45 9.98
CA ARG A 95 -10.31 -9.81 11.15
C ARG A 95 -11.72 -9.23 11.05
N SER A 96 -11.85 -7.95 10.71
CA SER A 96 -13.15 -7.29 10.55
C SER A 96 -13.99 -7.94 9.44
N TYR A 97 -13.35 -8.31 8.33
CA TYR A 97 -14.01 -8.99 7.22
C TYR A 97 -14.40 -10.42 7.58
N ALA A 98 -13.51 -11.19 8.22
CA ALA A 98 -13.81 -12.53 8.70
C ALA A 98 -14.93 -12.55 9.76
N ALA A 99 -14.98 -11.55 10.64
CA ALA A 99 -16.07 -11.40 11.61
C ALA A 99 -17.43 -11.17 10.92
N LYS A 100 -17.43 -10.43 9.80
CA LYS A 100 -18.62 -10.17 8.99
C LYS A 100 -19.02 -11.35 8.11
N TYR A 101 -18.03 -12.08 7.59
CA TYR A 101 -18.20 -13.21 6.68
C TYR A 101 -17.57 -14.46 7.33
N ARG A 102 -18.41 -15.29 7.98
CA ARG A 102 -17.98 -16.49 8.76
C ARG A 102 -17.04 -17.44 8.00
N THR A 103 -17.06 -17.40 6.68
CA THR A 103 -16.17 -18.15 5.79
C THR A 103 -15.64 -17.20 4.73
N LEU A 104 -14.32 -17.04 4.66
CA LEU A 104 -13.65 -16.43 3.52
C LEU A 104 -13.58 -17.48 2.40
N PRO A 105 -13.92 -17.14 1.14
CA PRO A 105 -13.67 -18.03 0.01
C PRO A 105 -12.19 -18.41 -0.08
N ASP A 106 -11.88 -19.58 -0.62
CA ASP A 106 -10.49 -20.05 -0.80
C ASP A 106 -9.65 -19.09 -1.66
N SER A 107 -10.29 -18.32 -2.54
CA SER A 107 -9.65 -17.26 -3.33
C SER A 107 -9.10 -16.11 -2.47
N CYS A 108 -9.55 -15.96 -1.22
CA CYS A 108 -9.01 -15.03 -0.23
C CYS A 108 -7.91 -15.66 0.64
N TRP A 109 -7.11 -16.57 0.06
CA TRP A 109 -6.08 -17.35 0.76
C TRP A 109 -5.12 -16.48 1.60
N LEU A 110 -4.76 -15.28 1.14
CA LEU A 110 -3.88 -14.37 1.88
C LEU A 110 -4.53 -13.90 3.20
N LEU A 111 -5.82 -13.58 3.18
CA LEU A 111 -6.57 -13.18 4.38
C LEU A 111 -6.77 -14.37 5.32
N ASN A 112 -7.01 -15.57 4.77
CA ASN A 112 -7.08 -16.81 5.54
C ASN A 112 -5.75 -17.15 6.23
N MET A 113 -4.63 -16.97 5.52
CA MET A 113 -3.28 -17.16 6.05
C MET A 113 -3.00 -16.14 7.15
N LEU A 114 -3.22 -14.84 6.89
CA LEU A 114 -3.00 -13.79 7.89
C LEU A 114 -3.88 -13.95 9.13
N ARG A 115 -5.14 -14.36 8.97
CA ARG A 115 -6.01 -14.72 10.10
C ARG A 115 -5.41 -15.86 10.91
N SER A 116 -5.03 -16.96 10.26
CA SER A 116 -4.43 -18.12 10.93
C SER A 116 -3.15 -17.76 11.68
N LEU A 117 -2.25 -17.01 11.05
CA LEU A 117 -1.01 -16.57 11.69
C LEU A 117 -1.29 -15.68 12.92
N ALA A 118 -2.28 -14.79 12.83
CA ALA A 118 -2.67 -13.92 13.93
C ALA A 118 -3.43 -14.66 15.07
N GLU A 119 -4.20 -15.70 14.77
CA GLU A 119 -4.87 -16.57 15.76
C GLU A 119 -3.87 -17.45 16.52
N ASN A 120 -2.77 -17.84 15.87
CA ASN A 120 -1.73 -18.70 16.44
C ASN A 120 -0.57 -17.90 17.08
N GLY A 121 -0.67 -16.57 17.19
CA GLY A 121 0.36 -15.73 17.80
C GLY A 121 1.67 -15.67 17.02
N LEU A 122 1.62 -15.91 15.70
CA LEU A 122 2.76 -15.88 14.79
C LEU A 122 2.91 -14.52 14.06
N LEU A 123 2.00 -13.58 14.33
CA LEU A 123 2.00 -12.18 13.90
C LEU A 123 1.80 -11.26 15.10
#